data_AF-A0A921LNY9-F1
#
_entry.id   AF-A0A921LNY9-F1
#
_cell.length_a   1.000
_cell.length_b   1.000
_cell.length_c   1.000
_cell.angle_alpha   90.00
_cell.angle_beta   90.00
_cell.angle_gamma   90.00
#
_symmetry.space_group_name_H-M   'P 1'
#
loop_
_entity.id
_entity.type
_entity.pdbx_description
1 polymer ?
#
loop_
_entity_poly.entity_id
_entity_poly.type
_entity_poly.pdbx_seq_one_letter_code
_entity_poly.pdbx_strand_id
1 'polypeptide(L)'
;MMNANLQTALNKIDEQQKKFKQGSAPWCVGEQLKDMLRENATGAGIVAMDIDQKGMGLTDCEKKIAAFAQAHRQGSVGFCGPADADHIIREFYGLPARSKTPSPIAPAGTQAAAPTRRKIIRLEDFL
;
A
#
# COMPACT_ATOMS: atom_id res chain seq x y z
N MET A 1 -27.69 -6.90 -0.84
CA MET A 1 -26.89 -7.32 0.32
C MET A 1 -25.45 -6.82 0.30
N MET A 2 -24.73 -6.79 -0.83
CA MET A 2 -23.33 -6.33 -0.89
C MET A 2 -23.09 -4.89 -0.37
N ASN A 3 -24.02 -3.96 -0.63
CA ASN A 3 -23.86 -2.56 -0.20
C ASN A 3 -23.95 -2.35 1.33
N ALA A 4 -24.66 -3.22 2.06
CA ALA A 4 -24.77 -3.10 3.52
C ALA A 4 -23.43 -3.43 4.20
N ASN A 5 -22.79 -4.51 3.76
CA ASN A 5 -21.48 -4.93 4.28
C ASN A 5 -20.39 -3.91 4.00
N LEU A 6 -20.43 -3.26 2.82
CA LEU A 6 -19.53 -2.16 2.49
C LEU A 6 -19.64 -1.03 3.50
N GLN A 7 -20.86 -0.51 3.74
CA GLN A 7 -21.03 0.58 4.70
C GLN A 7 -20.60 0.20 6.11
N THR A 8 -20.90 -1.03 6.56
CA THR A 8 -20.46 -1.51 7.86
C THR A 8 -18.94 -1.57 7.97
N ALA A 9 -18.24 -2.09 6.95
CA ALA A 9 -16.79 -2.13 6.92
C ALA A 9 -16.18 -0.72 6.98
N LEU A 10 -16.68 0.20 6.15
CA LEU A 10 -16.20 1.59 6.12
C LEU A 10 -16.38 2.27 7.50
N ASN A 11 -17.54 2.12 8.12
CA ASN A 11 -17.81 2.69 9.45
C ASN A 11 -16.86 2.15 10.51
N LYS A 12 -16.61 0.84 10.52
CA LYS A 12 -15.68 0.21 11.46
C LYS A 12 -14.24 0.66 11.25
N ILE A 13 -13.82 0.82 9.97
CA ILE A 13 -12.50 1.39 9.65
C ILE A 13 -12.40 2.81 10.22
N ASP A 14 -13.41 3.65 10.01
CA ASP A 14 -13.43 5.02 10.53
C ASP A 14 -13.40 5.05 12.08
N GLU A 15 -14.11 4.14 12.74
CA GLU A 15 -14.09 4.00 14.20
C GLU A 15 -12.70 3.62 14.74
N GLN A 16 -11.97 2.75 14.04
CA GLN A 16 -10.59 2.47 14.42
C GLN A 16 -9.66 3.65 14.13
N GLN A 17 -9.82 4.31 12.98
CA GLN A 17 -9.00 5.47 12.60
C GLN A 17 -9.11 6.63 13.59
N LYS A 18 -10.26 6.83 14.25
CA LYS A 18 -10.42 7.83 15.33
C LYS A 18 -9.45 7.64 16.50
N LYS A 19 -8.90 6.44 16.69
CA LYS A 19 -7.90 6.12 17.72
C LYS A 19 -6.49 6.55 17.33
N PHE A 20 -6.28 6.94 16.07
CA PHE A 20 -4.97 7.26 15.52
C PHE A 20 -4.92 8.70 15.02
N LYS A 21 -3.73 9.29 15.04
CA LYS A 21 -3.49 10.59 14.40
C LYS A 21 -3.66 10.46 12.89
N GLN A 22 -4.36 11.40 12.26
CA GLN A 22 -4.45 11.49 10.81
C GLN A 22 -3.05 11.49 10.18
N GLY A 23 -2.85 10.69 9.13
CA GLY A 23 -1.56 10.52 8.45
C GLY A 23 -0.55 9.62 9.19
N SER A 24 -0.89 9.05 10.35
CA SER A 24 -0.08 7.98 10.95
C SER A 24 -0.19 6.68 10.14
N ALA A 25 0.77 5.78 10.29
CA ALA A 25 0.80 4.54 9.51
C ALA A 25 -0.49 3.69 9.64
N PRO A 26 -1.02 3.40 10.84
CA PRO A 26 -2.30 2.67 10.96
C PRO A 26 -3.49 3.43 10.36
N TRP A 27 -3.45 4.77 10.42
CA TRP A 27 -4.49 5.59 9.79
C TRP A 27 -4.44 5.47 8.26
N CYS A 28 -3.25 5.54 7.65
CA CYS A 28 -3.09 5.40 6.21
C CYS A 28 -3.47 4.00 5.69
N VAL A 29 -3.21 2.94 6.47
CA VAL A 29 -3.70 1.58 6.16
C VAL A 29 -5.22 1.56 6.07
N GLY A 30 -5.90 2.26 6.99
CA GLY A 30 -7.35 2.43 6.95
C GLY A 30 -7.84 3.13 5.68
N GLU A 31 -7.18 4.21 5.23
CA GLU A 31 -7.54 4.89 3.97
C GLU A 31 -7.39 3.96 2.77
N GLN A 32 -6.26 3.27 2.66
CA GLN A 32 -6.00 2.35 1.56
C GLN A 32 -7.02 1.21 1.53
N LEU A 33 -7.36 0.64 2.69
CA LEU A 33 -8.38 -0.40 2.78
C LEU A 33 -9.77 0.11 2.37
N LYS A 34 -10.14 1.34 2.73
CA LYS A 34 -11.40 1.97 2.27
C LYS A 34 -11.42 2.12 0.76
N ASP A 35 -10.32 2.56 0.15
CA ASP A 35 -10.23 2.70 -1.31
C ASP A 35 -10.35 1.35 -2.03
N MET A 36 -9.71 0.31 -1.50
CA MET A 36 -9.82 -1.05 -2.03
C MET A 36 -11.26 -1.58 -1.98
N LEU A 37 -11.98 -1.33 -0.87
CA LEU A 37 -13.38 -1.77 -0.72
C LEU A 37 -14.36 -0.97 -1.60
N ARG A 38 -14.05 0.31 -1.88
CA ARG A 38 -14.81 1.13 -2.84
C ARG A 38 -14.59 0.68 -4.28
N GLU A 39 -13.36 0.26 -4.61
CA GLU A 39 -13.02 -0.32 -5.92
C GLU A 39 -13.73 -1.67 -6.11
N ASN A 40 -13.70 -2.54 -5.10
CA ASN A 40 -14.33 -3.85 -5.14
C ASN A 40 -14.89 -4.28 -3.77
N ALA A 41 -16.22 -4.28 -3.66
CA ALA A 41 -16.93 -4.58 -2.42
C ALA A 41 -16.98 -6.08 -2.04
N THR A 42 -16.48 -7.00 -2.88
CA THR A 42 -16.57 -8.46 -2.64
C THR A 42 -15.97 -8.87 -1.28
N GLY A 43 -14.92 -8.20 -0.82
CA GLY A 43 -14.27 -8.48 0.47
C GLY A 43 -14.86 -7.75 1.68
N ALA A 44 -15.85 -6.86 1.50
CA ALA A 44 -16.32 -5.99 2.57
C ALA A 44 -16.94 -6.76 3.77
N GLY A 45 -17.60 -7.89 3.49
CA GLY A 45 -18.15 -8.74 4.56
C GLY A 45 -17.07 -9.31 5.48
N ILE A 46 -15.94 -9.75 4.90
CA ILE A 46 -14.80 -10.30 5.63
C ILE A 46 -14.18 -9.21 6.50
N VAL A 47 -13.90 -8.03 5.91
CA VAL A 47 -13.34 -6.90 6.67
C VAL A 47 -14.26 -6.46 7.81
N ALA A 48 -15.57 -6.37 7.58
CA ALA A 48 -16.52 -5.98 8.62
C ALA A 48 -16.55 -6.95 9.82
N MET A 49 -16.30 -8.24 9.57
CA MET A 49 -16.24 -9.27 10.61
C MET A 49 -14.89 -9.27 11.34
N ASP A 50 -13.80 -9.13 10.59
CA ASP A 50 -12.45 -9.35 11.11
C ASP A 50 -11.88 -8.12 11.78
N ILE A 51 -12.16 -6.91 11.29
CA ILE A 51 -11.39 -5.72 11.69
C ILE A 51 -11.39 -5.47 13.20
N ASP A 52 -12.46 -5.81 13.93
CA ASP A 52 -12.55 -5.66 15.38
C ASP A 52 -12.06 -6.88 16.18
N GLN A 53 -11.70 -7.97 15.51
CA GLN A 53 -11.12 -9.13 16.15
C GLN A 53 -9.67 -8.86 16.57
N LYS A 54 -9.28 -9.51 17.66
CA LYS A 54 -7.90 -9.42 18.17
C LYS A 54 -6.93 -9.94 17.11
N GLY A 55 -5.97 -9.11 16.71
CA GLY A 55 -4.95 -9.46 15.71
C GLY A 55 -5.32 -9.11 14.27
N MET A 56 -6.50 -8.53 14.04
CA MET A 56 -7.03 -8.21 12.70
C MET A 56 -7.31 -6.71 12.51
N GLY A 57 -6.93 -5.87 13.48
CA GLY A 57 -7.13 -4.42 13.41
C GLY A 57 -6.09 -3.70 12.54
N LEU A 58 -6.29 -2.40 12.32
CA LEU A 58 -5.41 -1.57 11.49
C LEU A 58 -3.95 -1.57 11.98
N THR A 59 -3.73 -1.58 13.30
CA THR A 59 -2.38 -1.68 13.89
C THR A 59 -1.70 -3.01 13.59
N ASP A 60 -2.45 -4.10 13.54
CA ASP A 60 -1.87 -5.42 13.26
C ASP A 60 -1.55 -5.60 11.78
N CYS A 61 -2.38 -5.04 10.91
CA CYS A 61 -2.09 -4.93 9.48
C CYS A 61 -0.85 -4.03 9.23
N GLU A 62 -0.77 -2.88 9.90
CA GLU A 62 0.38 -1.98 9.80
C GLU A 62 1.70 -2.67 10.21
N LYS A 63 1.70 -3.50 11.26
CA LYS A 63 2.88 -4.28 11.65
C LYS A 63 3.36 -5.21 10.53
N LYS A 64 2.47 -5.77 9.71
CA LYS A 64 2.85 -6.61 8.56
C LYS A 64 3.54 -5.79 7.49
N ILE A 65 3.03 -4.59 7.21
CA ILE A 65 3.64 -3.64 6.27
C ILE A 65 5.01 -3.17 6.79
N ALA A 66 5.13 -2.84 8.07
CA ALA A 66 6.39 -2.46 8.70
C ALA A 66 7.42 -3.60 8.69
N ALA A 67 6.98 -4.84 8.96
CA ALA A 67 7.84 -6.03 8.89
C ALA A 67 8.36 -6.26 7.47
N PHE A 68 7.51 -6.09 6.44
CA PHE A 68 7.94 -6.14 5.06
C PHE A 68 8.98 -5.06 4.74
N ALA A 69 8.70 -3.80 5.08
CA ALA A 69 9.64 -2.69 4.86
C ALA A 69 10.99 -2.94 5.55
N GLN A 70 10.97 -3.53 6.75
CA GLN A 70 12.18 -3.88 7.50
C GLN A 70 12.94 -5.06 6.87
N ALA A 71 12.25 -6.06 6.33
CA ALA A 71 12.88 -7.20 5.66
C ALA A 71 13.53 -6.78 4.32
N HIS A 72 12.98 -5.77 3.65
CA HIS A 72 13.47 -5.23 2.38
C HIS A 72 14.32 -3.95 2.55
N ARG A 73 14.88 -3.75 3.74
CA ARG A 73 15.65 -2.54 4.10
C ARG A 73 16.93 -2.41 3.27
N GLN A 74 17.17 -1.21 2.75
CA GLN A 74 18.43 -0.83 2.10
C GLN A 74 19.18 0.16 2.99
N GLY A 75 20.35 -0.25 3.49
CA GLY A 75 21.09 0.54 4.47
C GLY A 75 20.27 0.69 5.76
N SER A 76 19.92 1.92 6.14
CA SER A 76 19.09 2.24 7.31
C SER A 76 17.60 2.43 7.01
N VAL A 77 17.19 2.42 5.74
CA VAL A 77 15.84 2.80 5.31
C VAL A 77 15.06 1.59 4.83
N GLY A 78 13.91 1.34 5.47
CA GLY A 78 12.93 0.35 5.02
C GLY A 78 11.94 1.00 4.07
N PHE A 79 11.55 0.31 3.01
CA PHE A 79 10.57 0.81 2.05
C PHE A 79 9.54 -0.27 1.74
N CYS A 80 8.27 0.12 1.77
CA CYS A 80 7.15 -0.68 1.28
C CYS A 80 6.43 0.18 0.25
N GLY A 81 6.42 -0.27 -1.01
CA GLY A 81 5.76 0.46 -2.08
C GLY A 81 4.23 0.35 -1.98
N PRO A 82 3.48 1.22 -2.68
CA PRO A 82 2.02 1.15 -2.68
C PRO A 82 1.46 -0.21 -3.15
N ALA A 83 2.13 -0.85 -4.11
CA ALA A 83 1.75 -2.17 -4.62
C ALA A 83 2.02 -3.29 -3.60
N ASP A 84 3.13 -3.20 -2.85
CA ASP A 84 3.45 -4.16 -1.80
C ASP A 84 2.47 -4.02 -0.63
N ALA A 85 2.15 -2.78 -0.23
CA ALA A 85 1.15 -2.51 0.79
C ALA A 85 -0.24 -3.03 0.37
N ASP A 86 -0.66 -2.81 -0.88
CA ASP A 86 -1.92 -3.36 -1.41
C ASP A 86 -1.92 -4.89 -1.32
N HIS A 87 -0.83 -5.55 -1.73
CA HIS A 87 -0.70 -7.00 -1.64
C HIS A 87 -0.80 -7.51 -0.20
N ILE A 88 -0.08 -6.88 0.74
CA ILE A 88 -0.07 -7.24 2.16
C ILE A 88 -1.46 -7.06 2.78
N ILE A 89 -2.16 -5.96 2.47
CA ILE A 89 -3.53 -5.71 2.98
C ILE A 89 -4.49 -6.77 2.44
N ARG A 90 -4.38 -7.14 1.15
CA ARG A 90 -5.21 -8.21 0.57
C ARG A 90 -4.96 -9.55 1.23
N GLU A 91 -3.70 -9.93 1.43
CA GLU A 91 -3.35 -11.18 2.08
C GLU A 91 -3.84 -11.21 3.53
N PHE A 92 -3.64 -10.12 4.27
CA PHE A 92 -4.00 -10.00 5.68
C PHE A 92 -5.50 -10.20 5.93
N TYR A 93 -6.35 -9.65 5.07
CA TYR A 93 -7.82 -9.75 5.19
C TYR A 93 -8.44 -10.82 4.26
N GLY A 94 -7.65 -11.59 3.52
CA GLY A 94 -8.17 -12.57 2.56
C GLY A 94 -8.97 -11.97 1.39
N LEU A 95 -8.61 -10.76 0.95
CA LEU A 95 -9.31 -10.06 -0.14
C LEU A 95 -8.93 -10.64 -1.51
N PRO A 96 -9.83 -10.58 -2.51
CA PRO A 96 -9.49 -11.00 -3.86
C PRO A 96 -8.34 -10.17 -4.43
N ALA A 97 -7.54 -10.81 -5.28
CA ALA A 97 -6.47 -10.13 -6.02
C ALA A 97 -7.04 -8.95 -6.80
N ARG A 98 -6.26 -7.88 -6.93
CA ARG A 98 -6.65 -6.75 -7.78
C ARG A 98 -6.91 -7.26 -9.18
N SER A 99 -8.06 -6.91 -9.76
CA SER A 99 -8.28 -7.07 -11.19
C SER A 99 -7.14 -6.36 -11.93
N LYS A 100 -6.55 -7.01 -12.94
CA LYS A 100 -5.45 -6.43 -13.74
C LYS A 100 -5.95 -5.18 -14.50
N THR A 101 -6.03 -4.05 -13.83
CA THR A 101 -5.97 -2.72 -14.46
C THR A 101 -4.49 -2.36 -14.59
N PRO A 102 -4.06 -1.86 -15.76
CA PRO A 102 -2.66 -1.49 -15.93
C PRO A 102 -2.33 -0.38 -14.93
N SER A 103 -1.39 -0.65 -14.02
CA SER A 103 -0.83 0.36 -13.14
C SER A 103 -0.39 1.56 -13.98
N PRO A 104 -0.79 2.81 -13.66
CA PRO A 104 -0.20 3.98 -14.27
C PRO A 104 1.28 4.02 -13.89
N ILE A 105 2.14 3.79 -14.89
CA ILE A 105 3.56 4.11 -15.00
C ILE A 105 4.41 3.68 -13.79
N ALA A 106 5.02 2.50 -13.92
CA ALA A 106 6.28 2.21 -13.23
C ALA A 106 7.26 3.37 -13.49
N PRO A 107 8.05 3.84 -12.50
CA PRO A 107 9.11 4.81 -12.81
C PRO A 107 9.95 4.22 -13.93
N ALA A 108 10.14 5.01 -15.00
CA ALA A 108 10.96 4.63 -16.14
C ALA A 108 12.35 4.21 -15.65
N GLY A 109 12.54 2.90 -15.48
CA GLY A 109 13.67 2.34 -14.74
C GLY A 109 13.96 0.90 -15.11
N THR A 110 13.62 0.48 -16.33
CA THR A 110 14.29 -0.64 -16.98
C THR A 110 14.37 -0.34 -18.46
N GLN A 111 15.41 0.40 -18.86
CA GLN A 111 15.98 0.23 -20.19
C GLN A 111 17.28 -0.55 -20.03
N ALA A 112 17.40 -1.57 -20.87
CA ALA A 112 18.56 -2.42 -21.00
C ALA A 112 19.83 -1.62 -21.37
N ALA A 113 20.98 -2.26 -21.14
CA ALA A 113 22.32 -1.73 -21.26
C ALA A 113 22.65 -0.92 -22.53
N ALA A 114 23.42 0.16 -22.37
CA ALA A 114 24.38 0.66 -23.36
C ALA A 114 25.54 1.41 -22.63
N PRO A 115 26.83 1.08 -22.85
CA PRO A 115 27.92 1.89 -22.35
C PRO A 115 28.28 2.93 -23.41
N THR A 116 28.21 4.23 -23.11
CA THR A 116 28.92 5.23 -23.90
C THR A 116 29.41 6.39 -23.01
N ARG A 117 30.69 6.28 -22.67
CA ARG A 117 31.69 7.31 -22.32
C ARG A 117 31.14 8.73 -22.11
N ARG A 118 31.10 9.18 -20.85
CA ARG A 118 31.00 10.61 -20.52
C ARG A 118 32.15 11.35 -21.21
N LYS A 119 31.84 12.25 -22.16
CA LYS A 119 32.83 13.22 -22.65
C LYS A 119 33.01 14.25 -21.53
N ILE A 120 34.24 14.37 -21.03
CA ILE A 120 34.61 15.48 -20.15
C ILE A 120 34.57 16.73 -21.04
N ILE A 121 33.59 17.61 -20.80
CA ILE A 121 33.56 18.91 -21.44
C ILE A 121 34.63 19.76 -20.74
N ARG A 122 35.56 20.32 -21.51
CA ARG A 122 36.60 21.22 -20.98
C ARG A 122 36.08 22.65 -21.09
N LEU A 123 36.45 23.49 -20.14
CA LEU A 123 36.00 24.90 -20.10
C LEU A 123 36.41 25.68 -21.35
N GLU A 124 37.47 25.24 -22.04
CA GLU A 124 37.98 25.79 -23.30
C GLU A 124 37.03 25.60 -24.50
N ASP A 125 36.00 24.73 -24.41
CA ASP A 125 34.99 24.58 -25.47
C ASP A 125 33.96 25.73 -25.51
N PHE A 126 34.00 26.66 -24.55
CA PHE A 126 33.03 27.77 -24.41
C PHE A 126 33.65 29.17 -24.57
N LEU A 127 34.91 29.28 -25.00
CA LEU A 127 35.60 30.55 -25.26
C LEU A 127 36.00 30.70 -26.73
#